data_AF-I3KZQ3-F1
#
_entry.id   AF-I3KZQ3-F1
#
_cell.length_a   1.000
_cell.length_b   1.000
_cell.length_c   1.000
_cell.angle_alpha   90.00
_cell.angle_beta   90.00
_cell.angle_gamma   90.00
#
_symmetry.space_group_name_H-M   'P 1'
#
loop_
_entity.id
_entity.type
_entity.pdbx_description
1 polymer ?
#
loop_
_entity_poly.entity_id
_entity_poly.type
_entity_poly.pdbx_seq_one_letter_code
_entity_poly.pdbx_strand_id
1 'polypeptide(L)' 'PEPGLIMDLLLYLSREYPKGGDYFRDRLRAAFARNKAVEDPKQIKALIARGEYMARELEALYYLRKYRAMKKCYYED' A
#
# COMPACT_ATOMS: atom_id res chain seq x y z
N PRO A 1 -11.39 -6.40 -9.49
CA PRO A 1 -10.32 -7.09 -8.74
C PRO A 1 -10.86 -7.80 -7.50
N GLU A 2 -10.55 -9.09 -7.37
CA GLU A 2 -10.85 -9.87 -6.15
C GLU A 2 -10.16 -9.23 -4.93
N PRO A 3 -10.82 -9.16 -3.75
CA PRO A 3 -10.23 -8.57 -2.54
C PRO A 3 -8.87 -9.16 -2.15
N GLY A 4 -8.63 -10.44 -2.46
CA GLY A 4 -7.35 -11.12 -2.17
C GLY A 4 -6.17 -10.55 -2.94
N LEU A 5 -6.36 -10.20 -4.22
CA LEU A 5 -5.29 -9.66 -5.09
C LEU A 5 -4.75 -8.31 -4.59
N ILE A 6 -5.62 -7.48 -4.02
CA ILE A 6 -5.24 -6.17 -3.47
C ILE A 6 -4.42 -6.33 -2.18
N MET A 7 -4.75 -7.35 -1.39
CA MET A 7 -4.08 -7.62 -0.11
C MET A 7 -2.62 -8.03 -0.35
N ASP A 8 -2.38 -8.92 -1.31
CA ASP A 8 -1.04 -9.37 -1.70
C ASP A 8 -0.20 -8.24 -2.28
N LEU A 9 -0.78 -7.41 -3.16
CA LEU A 9 -0.12 -6.24 -3.71
C LEU A 9 0.30 -5.25 -2.61
N LEU A 10 -0.60 -4.94 -1.68
CA LEU A 10 -0.31 -4.02 -0.57
C LEU A 10 0.75 -4.59 0.38
N LEU A 11 0.76 -5.91 0.62
CA LEU A 11 1.81 -6.55 1.41
C LEU A 11 3.17 -6.49 0.71
N TYR A 12 3.22 -6.72 -0.60
CA TYR A 12 4.45 -6.58 -1.37
C TYR A 12 5.01 -5.15 -1.29
N LEU A 13 4.16 -4.15 -1.57
CA LEU A 13 4.54 -2.73 -1.51
C LEU A 13 4.92 -2.27 -0.11
N SER A 14 4.35 -2.89 0.93
CA SER A 14 4.64 -2.52 2.33
C SER A 14 6.10 -2.70 2.73
N ARG A 15 6.83 -3.61 2.10
CA ARG A 15 8.26 -3.88 2.41
C ARG A 15 9.14 -2.66 2.17
N GLU A 16 8.72 -1.80 1.26
CA GLU A 16 9.43 -0.59 0.85
C GLU A 16 9.06 0.62 1.75
N TYR A 17 8.17 0.42 2.72
CA TYR A 17 7.69 1.50 3.58
C TYR A 17 8.79 2.01 4.51
N PRO A 18 8.98 3.34 4.67
CA PRO A 18 10.09 3.91 5.44
C PRO A 18 10.15 3.46 6.91
N LYS A 19 9.01 3.11 7.51
CA LYS A 19 8.92 2.63 8.90
C LYS A 19 9.04 1.10 9.04
N GLY A 20 9.31 0.39 7.93
CA GLY A 20 9.38 -1.07 7.86
C GLY A 20 8.06 -1.73 7.45
N GLY A 21 8.18 -2.90 6.82
CA GLY A 21 7.04 -3.67 6.32
C GLY A 21 6.11 -4.19 7.42
N ASP A 22 6.65 -4.56 8.58
CA ASP A 22 5.86 -5.10 9.70
C ASP A 22 4.87 -4.07 10.26
N TYR A 23 5.31 -2.81 10.40
CA TYR A 23 4.46 -1.71 10.86
C TYR A 23 3.23 -1.50 9.98
N PHE A 24 3.43 -1.58 8.65
CA PHE A 24 2.35 -1.41 7.70
C PHE A 24 1.47 -2.66 7.64
N ARG A 25 2.07 -3.85 7.67
CA ARG A 25 1.37 -5.14 7.67
C ARG A 25 0.40 -5.26 8.85
N ASP A 26 0.81 -4.88 10.05
CA ASP A 26 -0.03 -4.94 11.24
C ASP A 26 -1.24 -4.02 11.13
N ARG A 27 -1.03 -2.80 10.60
CA ARG A 27 -2.11 -1.84 10.35
C ARG A 27 -3.07 -2.30 9.26
N LEU A 28 -2.53 -2.89 8.20
CA LEU A 28 -3.32 -3.45 7.10
C LEU A 28 -4.20 -4.58 7.64
N ARG A 29 -3.60 -5.52 8.38
CA ARG A 29 -4.31 -6.64 9.02
C ARG A 29 -5.40 -6.16 9.97
N ALA A 30 -5.11 -5.16 10.81
CA ALA A 30 -6.10 -4.56 11.71
C ALA A 30 -7.24 -3.85 10.95
N ALA A 31 -6.96 -3.20 9.82
CA ALA A 31 -7.98 -2.58 8.98
C ALA A 31 -8.92 -3.63 8.37
N PHE A 32 -8.38 -4.70 7.79
CA PHE A 32 -9.20 -5.79 7.25
C PHE A 32 -9.98 -6.53 8.35
N ALA A 33 -9.38 -6.76 9.51
CA ALA A 33 -10.06 -7.41 10.64
C ALA A 33 -11.27 -6.59 11.13
N ARG A 34 -11.13 -5.27 11.25
CA ARG A 34 -12.24 -4.37 11.64
C ARG A 34 -13.37 -4.34 10.63
N ASN A 35 -13.06 -4.49 9.35
CA ASN A 35 -14.03 -4.43 8.26
C ASN A 35 -14.59 -5.81 7.87
N LYS A 36 -14.22 -6.89 8.57
CA LYS A 36 -14.63 -8.27 8.23
C LYS A 36 -16.14 -8.49 8.29
N ALA A 37 -16.84 -7.78 9.19
CA ALA A 37 -18.28 -7.91 9.39
C ALA A 37 -19.12 -6.99 8.48
N VAL A 38 -18.48 -6.27 7.54
CA VAL A 38 -19.19 -5.38 6.61
C VAL A 38 -19.77 -6.21 5.47
N GLU A 39 -21.09 -6.32 5.43
CA GLU A 39 -21.83 -7.07 4.40
C GLU A 39 -22.44 -6.16 3.32
N ASP A 40 -22.49 -4.84 3.55
CA ASP A 40 -23.05 -3.89 2.60
C ASP A 40 -22.14 -3.76 1.35
N PRO A 41 -22.64 -4.11 0.15
CA PRO A 41 -21.87 -4.07 -1.08
C PRO A 41 -21.38 -2.66 -1.45
N LYS A 42 -22.07 -1.59 -1.03
CA LYS A 42 -21.60 -0.21 -1.27
C LYS A 42 -20.37 0.11 -0.42
N GLN A 43 -20.39 -0.28 0.84
CA GLN A 43 -19.27 -0.07 1.76
C GLN A 43 -18.05 -0.91 1.36
N ILE A 44 -18.27 -2.16 0.94
CA ILE A 44 -17.19 -3.03 0.43
C ILE A 44 -16.48 -2.35 -0.75
N LYS A 45 -17.23 -1.82 -1.72
CA LYS A 45 -16.65 -1.09 -2.87
C LYS A 45 -15.85 0.14 -2.44
N ALA A 46 -16.35 0.92 -1.48
CA ALA A 46 -15.64 2.08 -0.95
C ALA A 46 -14.33 1.69 -0.25
N LEU A 47 -14.33 0.59 0.51
CA LEU A 47 -13.14 0.07 1.18
C LEU A 47 -12.10 -0.46 0.19
N ILE A 48 -12.55 -1.15 -0.86
CA ILE A 48 -11.69 -1.60 -1.96
C ILE A 48 -11.04 -0.41 -2.67
N ALA A 49 -11.82 0.61 -3.03
CA ALA A 49 -11.31 1.82 -3.68
C ALA A 49 -10.27 2.54 -2.80
N ARG A 50 -10.47 2.56 -1.48
CA ARG A 50 -9.49 3.08 -0.53
C ARG A 50 -8.19 2.28 -0.53
N GLY A 51 -8.27 0.94 -0.59
CA GLY A 51 -7.11 0.06 -0.69
C GLY A 51 -6.32 0.29 -1.99
N GLU A 52 -7.01 0.43 -3.12
CA GLU A 52 -6.40 0.74 -4.42
C GLU A 52 -5.69 2.11 -4.40
N TYR A 53 -6.32 3.13 -3.80
CA TYR A 53 -5.71 4.44 -3.63
C TYR A 53 -4.41 4.36 -2.82
N MET A 54 -4.41 3.60 -1.71
CA MET A 54 -3.20 3.38 -0.91
C MET A 54 -2.10 2.65 -1.69
N ALA A 55 -2.45 1.69 -2.55
CA ALA A 55 -1.48 0.98 -3.37
C ALA A 55 -0.78 1.95 -4.35
N ARG A 56 -1.54 2.82 -5.02
CA ARG A 56 -0.99 3.83 -5.93
C ARG A 56 -0.08 4.83 -5.23
N GLU A 57 -0.42 5.23 -4.01
CA GLU A 57 0.41 6.15 -3.21
C GLU A 57 1.76 5.51 -2.83
N LEU A 58 1.74 4.23 -2.44
CA LEU A 58 2.96 3.48 -2.14
C LEU A 58 3.83 3.29 -3.38
N GLU A 59 3.22 3.00 -4.52
CA GLU A 59 3.91 2.87 -5.80
C GLU A 59 4.58 4.20 -6.20
N ALA A 60 3.86 5.32 -6.07
CA ALA A 60 4.42 6.65 -6.32
C ALA A 60 5.61 6.96 -5.38
N LEU A 61 5.49 6.62 -4.10
CA LEU A 61 6.57 6.78 -3.12
C LEU A 61 7.80 5.94 -3.49
N TYR A 62 7.58 4.71 -3.98
CA TYR A 62 8.64 3.83 -4.45
C TYR A 62 9.40 4.44 -5.64
N TYR A 63 8.69 4.93 -6.67
CA TYR A 63 9.32 5.62 -7.79
C TYR A 63 10.05 6.89 -7.38
N LEU A 64 9.47 7.69 -6.48
CA LEU A 64 10.11 8.89 -5.96
C LEU A 64 11.41 8.58 -5.23
N ARG A 65 11.44 7.49 -4.43
CA ARG A 65 12.65 7.04 -3.73
C ARG A 65 13.74 6.61 -4.72
N LYS A 66 13.38 5.83 -5.74
CA LYS A 66 14.29 5.45 -6.83
C LYS A 66 14.83 6.67 -7.56
N TYR A 67 13.97 7.63 -7.91
CA TYR A 67 14.38 8.87 -8.56
C TYR A 67 15.36 9.68 -7.70
N ARG A 68 15.10 9.81 -6.38
CA ARG A 68 16.02 10.49 -5.45
C ARG A 68 17.39 9.81 -5.39
N ALA A 69 17.42 8.47 -5.30
CA ALA A 69 18.66 7.71 -5.30
C ALA A 69 19.44 7.88 -6.62
N MET A 70 18.75 7.79 -7.76
CA MET A 70 19.34 8.01 -9.08
C MET A 70 19.91 9.43 -9.20
N LYS A 71 19.12 10.46 -8.86
CA LYS A 71 19.58 11.86 -8.90
C LYS A 71 20.81 12.07 -8.02
N LYS A 72 20.87 11.43 -6.85
CA LYS A 72 22.05 11.50 -5.97
C LYS A 72 23.31 10.96 -6.68
N CYS A 73 23.21 9.81 -7.32
CA CYS A 73 24.36 9.17 -7.97
C CYS A 73 24.88 9.91 -9.23
N TYR A 74 24.04 10.70 -9.92
CA TYR A 74 24.41 11.36 -11.18
C TYR A 74 24.76 12.85 -11.06
N TYR A 75 24.41 13.50 -9.95
CA TYR A 75 24.58 14.95 -9.77
C TYR A 75 25.38 15.32 -8.49
N GLU A 76 26.05 14.36 -7.87
CA GLU A 76 27.01 14.60 -6.77
C GLU A 76 28.48 14.65 -7.26
N ASP A 77 28.70 14.92 -8.56
CA ASP A 77 29.97 15.45 -9.09
C ASP A 77 29.96 16.99 -9.10
#